data_AF-A0A016VES4-F1
#
_entry.id   AF-A0A016VES4-F1
#
_cell.length_a   1.000
_cell.length_b   1.000
_cell.length_c   1.000
_cell.angle_alpha   90.00
_cell.angle_beta   90.00
_cell.angle_gamma   90.00
#
_symmetry.space_group_name_H-M   'P 1'
#
loop_
_entity.id
_entity.type
_entity.pdbx_description
1 polymer ?
#
loop_
_entity_poly.entity_id
_entity_poly.type
_entity_poly.pdbx_seq_one_letter_code
_entity_poly.pdbx_strand_id
1 'polypeptide(L)'
;MTANSSGHFYFTVILLTVYSVPTSAGLVNISPDQEEAKQWVLQEYSCAKSVIDAPRLHVYTPTSVRRLVITASVLAIFAIVFFLYILRLSFHSLNKGQHLSQKTKLLQRRFLIYLCVQVSVPLFIFIMPVLILMYMFGTSAPIGQGGGNFALCCMGFHGALSPMSLIMCNDSYRNFIFTKMRCRCVQDERKVNASCSAEQIAARSTIH
;
A
#
# COMPACT_ATOMS: atom_id res chain seq x y z
N MET A 1 11.43 10.73 33.84
CA MET A 1 10.06 10.46 33.35
C MET A 1 9.96 8.97 33.06
N THR A 2 9.46 8.21 34.03
CA THR A 2 9.09 6.81 33.85
C THR A 2 7.80 6.79 33.04
N ALA A 3 7.90 6.53 31.73
CA ALA A 3 6.71 6.26 30.92
C ALA A 3 5.99 5.06 31.54
N ASN A 4 4.74 5.24 31.94
CA ASN A 4 3.92 4.18 32.51
C ASN A 4 3.68 3.11 31.42
N SER A 5 4.52 2.07 31.42
CA SER A 5 4.52 0.99 30.43
C SER A 5 3.14 0.35 30.28
N SER A 6 2.41 0.22 31.40
CA SER A 6 1.04 -0.28 31.43
C SER A 6 0.08 0.61 30.64
N GLY A 7 0.20 1.93 30.75
CA GLY A 7 -0.66 2.88 30.03
C GLY A 7 -0.51 2.81 28.51
N HIS A 8 0.72 2.68 28.01
CA HIS A 8 0.99 2.50 26.59
C HIS A 8 0.44 1.18 26.06
N PHE A 9 0.54 0.10 26.85
CA PHE A 9 0.01 -1.21 26.50
C PHE A 9 -1.52 -1.16 26.36
N TYR A 10 -2.24 -0.68 27.37
CA TYR A 10 -3.72 -0.58 27.31
C TYR A 10 -4.20 0.30 26.17
N PHE A 11 -3.55 1.45 25.95
CA PHE A 11 -3.87 2.34 24.84
C PHE A 11 -3.70 1.66 23.48
N THR A 12 -2.59 0.94 23.28
CA THR A 12 -2.32 0.22 22.03
C THR A 12 -3.32 -0.90 21.80
N VAL A 13 -3.68 -1.65 22.86
CA VAL A 13 -4.68 -2.72 22.80
C VAL A 13 -6.05 -2.15 22.42
N ILE A 14 -6.50 -1.08 23.08
CA ILE A 14 -7.78 -0.42 22.76
C ILE A 14 -7.79 0.04 21.30
N LEU A 15 -6.72 0.66 20.82
CA LEU A 15 -6.64 1.15 19.45
C LEU A 15 -6.71 0.01 18.43
N LEU A 16 -6.00 -1.09 18.70
CA LEU A 16 -6.06 -2.30 17.89
C LEU A 16 -7.47 -2.88 17.88
N THR A 17 -8.12 -3.05 19.02
CA THR A 17 -9.48 -3.59 19.08
C THR A 17 -10.47 -2.71 18.32
N VAL A 18 -10.43 -1.39 18.52
CA VAL A 18 -11.31 -0.42 17.85
C VAL A 18 -11.10 -0.42 16.33
N TYR A 19 -9.89 -0.68 15.84
CA TYR A 19 -9.62 -0.71 14.40
C TYR A 19 -9.88 -2.09 13.78
N SER A 20 -9.46 -3.16 14.44
CA SER A 20 -9.51 -4.53 13.92
C SER A 20 -10.91 -5.12 13.91
N VAL A 21 -11.74 -4.83 14.92
CA VAL A 21 -13.08 -5.42 15.05
C VAL A 21 -14.04 -4.91 13.97
N PRO A 22 -14.17 -3.60 13.70
CA PRO A 22 -15.03 -3.11 12.61
C PRO A 22 -14.53 -3.56 11.24
N THR A 23 -13.20 -3.61 11.06
CA THR A 23 -12.59 -4.07 9.80
C THR A 23 -12.94 -5.53 9.53
N SER A 24 -12.76 -6.41 10.53
CA SER A 24 -13.09 -7.84 10.40
C SER A 24 -14.60 -8.07 10.26
N ALA A 25 -15.45 -7.34 10.99
CA ALA A 25 -16.91 -7.40 10.81
C ALA A 25 -17.34 -6.93 9.41
N GLY A 26 -16.72 -5.88 8.87
CA GLY A 26 -16.97 -5.41 7.50
C GLY A 26 -16.53 -6.43 6.45
N LEU A 27 -15.38 -7.07 6.65
CA LEU A 27 -14.84 -8.11 5.79
C LEU A 27 -15.70 -9.38 5.79
N VAL A 28 -16.26 -9.79 6.93
CA VAL A 28 -17.15 -10.97 6.99
C VAL A 28 -18.49 -10.67 6.29
N ASN A 29 -19.00 -9.45 6.39
CA ASN A 29 -20.29 -9.05 5.81
C ASN A 29 -20.20 -8.52 4.36
N ILE A 30 -19.03 -8.61 3.74
CA ILE A 30 -18.83 -8.13 2.37
C ILE A 30 -19.35 -9.11 1.33
N SER A 31 -19.18 -10.41 1.55
CA SER A 31 -19.63 -11.44 0.61
C SER A 31 -21.14 -11.57 0.73
N PRO A 32 -21.92 -11.19 -0.29
CA PRO A 32 -23.33 -11.55 -0.32
C PRO A 32 -23.49 -13.07 -0.48
N ASP A 33 -24.72 -13.56 -0.27
CA ASP A 33 -25.08 -14.91 -0.72
C ASP A 33 -24.81 -15.00 -2.23
N GLN A 34 -23.98 -15.99 -2.61
CA GLN A 34 -23.50 -16.10 -3.99
C GLN A 34 -24.58 -16.61 -4.93
N GLU A 35 -25.54 -17.39 -4.45
CA GLU A 35 -26.64 -17.86 -5.30
C GLU A 35 -27.57 -16.69 -5.66
N GLU A 36 -27.94 -15.88 -4.67
CA GLU A 36 -28.73 -14.65 -4.88
C GLU A 36 -27.99 -13.63 -5.75
N ALA A 37 -26.70 -13.40 -5.48
CA ALA A 37 -25.90 -12.44 -6.22
C ALA A 37 -25.73 -12.82 -7.70
N LYS A 38 -25.52 -14.11 -8.00
CA LYS A 38 -25.44 -14.60 -9.38
C LYS A 38 -26.78 -14.49 -10.09
N GLN A 39 -27.89 -14.80 -9.42
CA GLN A 39 -29.22 -14.62 -9.98
C GLN A 39 -29.50 -13.16 -10.34
N TRP A 40 -29.16 -12.22 -9.45
CA TRP A 40 -29.25 -10.79 -9.74
C TRP A 40 -28.41 -10.38 -10.96
N VAL A 41 -27.16 -10.85 -11.06
CA VAL A 41 -26.30 -10.56 -12.23
C VAL A 41 -26.92 -11.10 -13.52
N LEU A 42 -27.54 -12.29 -13.51
CA LEU A 42 -28.16 -12.86 -14.70
C LEU A 42 -29.45 -12.13 -15.12
N GLN A 43 -30.16 -11.53 -14.17
CA GLN A 43 -31.31 -10.67 -14.44
C GLN A 43 -30.87 -9.36 -15.11
N GLU A 44 -29.80 -8.75 -14.62
CA GLU A 44 -29.28 -7.48 -15.14
C GLU A 44 -28.47 -7.66 -16.43
N TYR A 45 -27.68 -8.73 -16.51
CA TYR A 45 -26.74 -9.05 -17.58
C TYR A 45 -26.97 -10.47 -18.08
N SER A 46 -28.03 -10.65 -18.86
CA SER A 46 -28.38 -11.96 -19.46
C SER A 46 -27.24 -12.59 -20.29
N CYS A 47 -26.36 -11.77 -20.85
CA CYS A 47 -25.16 -12.21 -21.58
C CYS A 47 -24.09 -12.87 -20.69
N ALA A 48 -24.14 -12.69 -19.37
CA ALA A 48 -23.17 -13.26 -18.44
C ALA A 48 -23.38 -14.76 -18.18
N LYS A 49 -24.46 -15.38 -18.70
CA LYS A 49 -24.79 -16.80 -18.50
C LYS A 49 -23.66 -17.75 -18.91
N SER A 50 -22.84 -17.39 -19.88
CA SER A 50 -21.69 -18.21 -20.31
C SER A 50 -20.50 -18.18 -19.35
N VAL A 51 -20.44 -17.20 -18.43
CA VAL A 51 -19.28 -16.97 -17.55
C VAL A 51 -19.65 -17.07 -16.06
N ILE A 52 -20.95 -17.04 -15.71
CA ILE A 52 -21.43 -16.98 -14.32
C ILE A 52 -21.02 -18.19 -13.46
N ASP A 53 -20.82 -19.36 -14.09
CA ASP A 53 -20.43 -20.60 -13.44
C ASP A 53 -18.90 -20.84 -13.48
N ALA A 54 -18.12 -19.84 -13.91
CA ALA A 54 -16.68 -19.96 -13.97
C ALA A 54 -16.09 -20.27 -12.59
N PRO A 55 -15.14 -21.21 -12.50
CA PRO A 55 -14.50 -21.54 -11.23
C PRO A 55 -13.80 -20.31 -10.66
N ARG A 56 -14.03 -20.02 -9.37
CA ARG A 56 -13.50 -18.85 -8.64
C ARG A 56 -14.11 -17.50 -9.01
N LEU A 57 -15.20 -17.45 -9.79
CA LEU A 57 -15.95 -16.21 -9.94
C LEU A 57 -16.66 -15.88 -8.62
N HIS A 58 -16.36 -14.70 -8.07
CA HIS A 58 -17.01 -14.19 -6.87
C HIS A 58 -17.69 -12.87 -7.20
N VAL A 59 -18.99 -12.78 -6.90
CA VAL A 59 -19.82 -11.64 -7.29
C VAL A 59 -20.05 -10.74 -6.08
N TYR A 60 -19.80 -9.44 -6.26
CA TYR A 60 -20.11 -8.41 -5.28
C TYR A 60 -21.34 -7.62 -5.74
N THR A 61 -22.34 -7.49 -4.87
CA THR A 61 -23.52 -6.67 -5.14
C THR A 61 -23.23 -5.20 -4.82
N PRO A 62 -23.92 -4.24 -5.48
CA PRO A 62 -23.78 -2.81 -5.18
C PRO A 62 -23.99 -2.49 -3.70
N THR A 63 -24.92 -3.20 -3.04
CA THR A 63 -25.17 -3.06 -1.60
C THR A 63 -23.97 -3.47 -0.75
N SER A 64 -23.31 -4.59 -1.09
CA SER A 64 -22.12 -5.07 -0.39
C SER A 64 -20.94 -4.11 -0.59
N VAL A 65 -20.72 -3.64 -1.82
CA VAL A 65 -19.63 -2.68 -2.10
C VAL A 65 -19.90 -1.34 -1.41
N ARG A 66 -21.15 -0.86 -1.39
CA ARG A 66 -21.54 0.35 -0.65
C ARG A 66 -21.26 0.25 0.84
N ARG A 67 -21.59 -0.88 1.49
CA ARG A 67 -21.27 -1.12 2.91
C ARG A 67 -19.76 -1.12 3.16
N LEU A 68 -18.98 -1.74 2.28
CA LEU A 68 -17.52 -1.72 2.36
C LEU A 68 -16.99 -0.29 2.28
N VAL A 69 -17.43 0.48 1.28
CA VAL A 69 -16.98 1.87 1.07
C VAL A 69 -17.28 2.71 2.31
N ILE A 70 -18.50 2.65 2.85
CA ILE A 70 -18.87 3.39 4.07
C ILE A 70 -17.96 3.00 5.25
N THR A 71 -17.79 1.69 5.48
CA THR A 71 -16.96 1.18 6.59
C THR A 71 -15.51 1.64 6.44
N ALA A 72 -14.96 1.53 5.23
CA ALA A 72 -13.60 1.98 4.91
C ALA A 72 -13.45 3.50 5.08
N SER A 73 -14.42 4.31 4.66
CA SER A 73 -14.40 5.76 4.84
C SER A 73 -14.41 6.17 6.31
N VAL A 74 -15.24 5.52 7.15
CA VAL A 74 -15.28 5.79 8.60
C VAL A 74 -13.94 5.45 9.26
N LEU A 75 -13.37 4.29 8.93
CA LEU A 75 -12.05 3.87 9.41
C LEU A 75 -10.94 4.82 8.95
N ALA A 76 -10.99 5.29 7.70
CA ALA A 76 -10.03 6.25 7.16
C ALA A 76 -10.09 7.59 7.91
N ILE A 77 -11.30 8.11 8.19
CA ILE A 77 -11.47 9.33 8.98
C ILE A 77 -10.85 9.16 10.37
N PHE A 78 -11.14 8.05 11.05
CA PHE A 78 -10.56 7.76 12.36
C PHE A 78 -9.03 7.70 12.32
N ALA A 79 -8.48 7.00 11.32
CA ALA A 79 -7.04 6.90 11.11
C ALA A 79 -6.38 8.26 10.85
N ILE A 80 -7.02 9.14 10.06
CA ILE A 80 -6.53 10.50 9.78
C ILE A 80 -6.50 11.33 11.07
N VAL A 81 -7.60 11.33 11.84
CA VAL A 81 -7.67 12.08 13.11
C VAL A 81 -6.59 11.59 14.07
N PHE A 82 -6.44 10.27 14.20
CA PHE A 82 -5.42 9.68 15.06
C PHE A 82 -4.00 10.03 14.60
N PHE A 83 -3.73 9.92 13.29
CA PHE A 83 -2.44 10.29 12.71
C PHE A 83 -2.10 11.76 12.98
N LEU A 84 -3.03 12.68 12.75
CA LEU A 84 -2.85 14.11 13.04
C LEU A 84 -2.59 14.36 14.53
N TYR A 85 -3.27 13.65 15.42
CA TYR A 85 -3.06 13.73 16.86
C TYR A 85 -1.65 13.26 17.26
N ILE A 86 -1.22 12.10 16.76
CA ILE A 86 0.14 11.59 17.01
C ILE A 86 1.19 12.54 16.43
N LEU A 87 1.00 13.06 15.22
CA LEU A 87 1.90 14.05 14.63
C LEU A 87 2.03 15.30 15.50
N ARG A 88 0.90 15.86 15.95
CA ARG A 88 0.88 17.02 16.87
C ARG A 88 1.68 16.72 18.14
N LEU A 89 1.46 15.57 18.75
CA LEU A 89 2.19 15.14 19.95
C LEU A 89 3.68 14.95 19.69
N SER A 90 4.06 14.32 18.57
CA SER A 90 5.45 14.11 18.20
C SER A 90 6.19 15.43 18.00
N PHE A 91 5.62 16.39 17.26
CA PHE A 91 6.21 17.72 17.10
C PHE A 91 6.25 18.51 18.41
N HIS A 92 5.21 18.41 19.24
CA HIS A 92 5.19 19.05 20.55
C HIS A 92 6.28 18.53 21.48
N SER A 93 6.41 17.20 21.59
CA SER A 93 7.42 16.53 22.39
C SER A 93 8.83 16.85 21.90
N LEU A 94 9.03 16.91 20.58
CA LEU A 94 10.30 17.28 19.97
C LEU A 94 10.73 18.70 20.33
N ASN A 95 9.80 19.66 20.30
CA ASN A 95 10.05 21.05 20.65
C ASN A 95 10.35 21.20 22.15
N LYS A 96 9.59 20.53 23.02
CA LYS A 96 9.76 20.60 24.48
C LYS A 96 10.90 19.76 25.04
N GLY A 97 11.48 18.84 24.27
CA GLY A 97 12.55 17.94 24.72
C GLY A 97 13.83 18.67 25.08
N GLN A 98 13.93 19.23 26.29
CA GLN A 98 15.14 19.95 26.75
C GLN A 98 16.35 19.02 26.91
N HIS A 99 16.12 17.71 27.06
CA HIS A 99 17.17 16.69 27.19
C HIS A 99 17.82 16.29 25.85
N LEU A 100 17.26 16.72 24.71
CA LEU A 100 17.78 16.36 23.39
C LEU A 100 18.73 17.45 22.87
N SER A 101 19.89 17.02 22.37
CA SER A 101 20.80 17.93 21.66
C SER A 101 20.12 18.55 20.43
N GLN A 102 20.58 19.74 20.03
CA GLN A 102 20.08 20.41 18.82
C GLN A 102 20.25 19.54 17.57
N LYS A 103 21.32 18.75 17.50
CA LYS A 103 21.59 17.82 16.39
C LYS A 103 20.56 16.69 16.36
N THR A 104 20.25 16.08 17.51
CA THR A 104 19.23 15.02 17.61
C THR A 104 17.84 15.53 17.25
N LYS A 105 17.48 16.75 17.69
CA LYS A 105 16.19 17.36 17.34
C LYS A 105 16.02 17.54 15.84
N LEU A 106 17.07 18.01 15.16
CA LEU A 106 17.05 18.17 13.70
C LEU A 106 16.85 16.84 12.98
N LEU A 107 17.53 15.78 13.42
CA LEU A 107 17.40 14.43 12.86
C LEU A 107 15.98 13.87 13.05
N GLN A 108 15.42 13.97 14.26
CA GLN A 108 14.06 13.50 14.55
C GLN A 108 13.01 14.29 13.76
N ARG A 109 13.17 15.61 13.61
CA ARG A 109 12.29 16.44 12.77
C ARG A 109 12.29 15.96 11.32
N ARG A 110 13.47 15.75 10.77
CA ARG A 110 13.65 15.30 9.38
C ARG A 110 13.05 13.90 9.17
N PHE A 111 13.26 12.99 10.13
CA PHE A 111 12.65 11.66 10.11
C PHE A 111 11.12 11.71 10.11
N LEU A 112 10.52 12.53 10.97
CA LEU A 112 9.06 12.69 11.03
C LEU A 112 8.48 13.25 9.72
N ILE A 113 9.16 14.21 9.09
CA ILE A 113 8.78 14.72 7.77
C ILE A 113 8.82 13.60 6.72
N TYR A 114 9.87 12.78 6.72
CA TYR A 114 9.95 11.65 5.78
C TYR A 114 8.86 10.61 6.00
N LEU A 115 8.50 10.31 7.25
CA LEU A 115 7.36 9.44 7.55
C LEU A 115 6.06 10.00 6.98
N CYS A 116 5.81 11.31 7.11
CA CYS A 116 4.63 11.94 6.50
C CYS A 116 4.62 11.79 4.97
N VAL A 117 5.77 11.97 4.31
CA VAL A 117 5.89 11.78 2.86
C VAL A 117 5.64 10.32 2.47
N GLN A 118 6.25 9.37 3.20
CA GLN A 118 6.10 7.93 2.96
C GLN A 118 4.65 7.46 3.10
N VAL A 119 3.89 8.03 4.04
CA VAL A 119 2.47 7.70 4.20
C VAL A 119 1.62 8.39 3.12
N SER A 120 1.95 9.62 2.75
CA SER A 120 1.17 10.38 1.76
C SER A 120 1.22 9.77 0.36
N VAL A 121 2.39 9.30 -0.09
CA VAL A 121 2.58 8.80 -1.47
C VAL A 121 1.67 7.60 -1.80
N PRO A 122 1.62 6.52 -1.01
CA PRO A 122 0.70 5.40 -1.24
C PRO A 122 -0.78 5.80 -1.07
N LEU A 123 -1.08 6.73 -0.15
CA LEU A 123 -2.45 7.21 0.07
C LEU A 123 -3.00 7.93 -1.16
N PHE A 124 -2.23 8.80 -1.81
CA PHE A 124 -2.68 9.49 -3.03
C PHE A 124 -3.09 8.52 -4.14
N ILE A 125 -2.31 7.44 -4.32
CA ILE A 125 -2.56 6.43 -5.35
C ILE A 125 -3.75 5.54 -4.97
N PHE A 126 -4.03 5.39 -3.68
CA PHE A 126 -5.20 4.66 -3.17
C PHE A 126 -6.49 5.49 -3.16
N ILE A 127 -6.42 6.81 -3.02
CA ILE A 127 -7.61 7.69 -3.03
C ILE A 127 -8.30 7.67 -4.40
N MET A 128 -7.53 7.68 -5.50
CA MET A 128 -8.07 7.67 -6.86
C MET A 128 -9.04 6.51 -7.14
N PRO A 129 -8.69 5.23 -6.91
CA PRO A 129 -9.60 4.11 -7.12
C PRO A 129 -10.84 4.17 -6.22
N VAL A 130 -10.71 4.66 -4.97
CA VAL A 130 -11.86 4.83 -4.07
C VAL A 130 -12.84 5.86 -4.63
N LEU A 131 -12.36 7.00 -5.14
CA LEU A 131 -13.21 8.03 -5.74
C LEU A 131 -13.91 7.53 -7.00
N ILE A 132 -13.22 6.77 -7.85
CA ILE A 132 -13.81 6.14 -9.05
C ILE A 132 -14.93 5.18 -8.64
N LEU A 133 -14.70 4.33 -7.65
CA LEU A 133 -15.73 3.41 -7.14
C LEU A 133 -16.91 4.18 -6.52
N MET A 134 -16.66 5.21 -5.71
CA MET A 134 -17.73 6.04 -5.14
C MET A 134 -18.58 6.71 -6.22
N TYR A 135 -17.94 7.24 -7.27
CA TYR A 135 -18.65 7.85 -8.37
C TYR A 135 -19.46 6.81 -9.16
N MET A 136 -18.88 5.64 -9.46
CA MET A 136 -19.58 4.51 -10.10
C MET A 136 -20.85 4.09 -9.36
N PHE A 137 -20.75 3.83 -8.07
CA PHE A 137 -21.88 3.36 -7.26
C PHE A 137 -22.85 4.48 -6.87
N GLY A 138 -22.38 5.73 -6.81
CA GLY A 138 -23.18 6.88 -6.38
C GLY A 138 -24.04 7.49 -7.48
N THR A 139 -23.57 7.48 -8.73
CA THR A 139 -24.29 8.11 -9.86
C THR A 139 -24.90 7.12 -10.83
N SER A 140 -24.75 5.80 -10.59
CA SER A 140 -25.10 4.75 -11.55
C SER A 140 -24.52 5.01 -12.95
N ALA A 141 -23.37 5.68 -13.02
CA ALA A 141 -22.75 6.06 -14.28
C ALA A 141 -22.21 4.82 -15.00
N PRO A 142 -22.45 4.66 -16.31
CA PRO A 142 -21.91 3.57 -17.09
C PRO A 142 -20.45 3.88 -17.48
N ILE A 143 -19.51 3.86 -16.53
CA ILE A 143 -18.07 4.04 -16.83
C ILE A 143 -17.46 2.77 -17.45
N GLY A 144 -18.30 1.76 -17.72
CA GLY A 144 -17.89 0.49 -18.31
C GLY A 144 -16.93 -0.30 -17.43
N GLN A 145 -16.55 -1.48 -17.90
CA GLN A 145 -15.60 -2.34 -17.19
C GLN A 145 -14.19 -1.71 -17.09
N GLY A 146 -13.85 -0.80 -18.00
CA GLY A 146 -12.57 -0.09 -18.02
C GLY A 146 -12.29 0.70 -16.75
N GLY A 147 -13.29 1.42 -16.21
CA GLY A 147 -13.14 2.18 -14.97
C GLY A 147 -12.88 1.29 -13.75
N GLY A 148 -13.58 0.16 -13.65
CA GLY A 148 -13.36 -0.84 -12.59
C GLY A 148 -11.98 -1.48 -12.68
N ASN A 149 -11.55 -1.88 -13.88
CA ASN A 149 -10.23 -2.48 -14.12
C ASN A 149 -9.10 -1.50 -13.79
N PHE A 150 -9.23 -0.22 -14.19
CA PHE A 150 -8.26 0.81 -13.84
C PHE A 150 -8.16 1.01 -12.32
N ALA A 151 -9.31 1.07 -11.62
CA ALA A 151 -9.32 1.19 -10.17
C ALA A 151 -8.64 -0.01 -9.49
N LEU A 152 -8.87 -1.24 -9.97
CA LEU A 152 -8.20 -2.44 -9.48
C LEU A 152 -6.69 -2.40 -9.73
N CYS A 153 -6.23 -1.92 -10.89
CA CYS A 153 -4.80 -1.73 -11.16
C CYS A 153 -4.17 -0.74 -10.17
N CYS A 154 -4.77 0.44 -9.95
CA CYS A 154 -4.28 1.40 -8.96
C CYS A 154 -4.22 0.80 -7.55
N MET A 155 -5.24 0.04 -7.17
CA MET A 155 -5.23 -0.72 -5.92
C MET A 155 -4.16 -1.82 -5.91
N GLY A 156 -3.81 -2.45 -7.02
CA GLY A 156 -2.68 -3.40 -7.06
C GLY A 156 -1.33 -2.70 -6.83
N PHE A 157 -1.12 -1.53 -7.43
CA PHE A 157 0.15 -0.81 -7.37
C PHE A 157 0.47 -0.22 -5.98
N HIS A 158 -0.52 0.10 -5.14
CA HIS A 158 -0.30 0.72 -3.81
C HIS A 158 0.68 -0.10 -2.94
N GLY A 159 0.64 -1.43 -3.04
CA GLY A 159 1.47 -2.34 -2.25
C GLY A 159 2.96 -2.24 -2.59
N ALA A 160 3.29 -1.93 -3.84
CA ALA A 160 4.68 -1.73 -4.28
C ALA A 160 5.20 -0.32 -3.93
N LEU A 161 4.32 0.68 -3.88
CA LEU A 161 4.69 2.07 -3.64
C LEU A 161 5.10 2.34 -2.19
N SER A 162 4.54 1.60 -1.24
CA SER A 162 4.90 1.70 0.18
C SER A 162 6.39 1.41 0.42
N PRO A 163 6.95 0.24 0.03
CA PRO A 163 8.39 -0.02 0.17
C PRO A 163 9.25 0.88 -0.74
N MET A 164 8.78 1.26 -1.94
CA MET A 164 9.51 2.21 -2.79
C MET A 164 9.68 3.57 -2.11
N SER A 165 8.62 4.10 -1.52
CA SER A 165 8.66 5.37 -0.79
C SER A 165 9.61 5.31 0.42
N LEU A 166 9.65 4.17 1.12
CA LEU A 166 10.59 3.92 2.21
C LEU A 166 12.05 4.01 1.74
N ILE A 167 12.38 3.32 0.65
CA ILE A 167 13.73 3.29 0.07
C ILE A 167 14.13 4.68 -0.42
N MET A 168 13.24 5.39 -1.13
CA MET A 168 13.54 6.69 -1.72
C MET A 168 13.73 7.81 -0.67
N CYS A 169 12.93 7.78 0.41
CA CYS A 169 12.96 8.81 1.44
C CYS A 169 14.03 8.58 2.52
N ASN A 170 14.63 7.39 2.59
CA ASN A 170 15.67 7.07 3.57
C ASN A 170 17.04 7.00 2.89
N ASP A 171 17.88 8.00 3.16
CA ASP A 171 19.23 8.11 2.59
C ASP A 171 20.09 6.85 2.83
N SER A 172 19.99 6.20 4.00
CA SER A 172 20.74 4.98 4.31
C SER A 172 20.30 3.79 3.46
N TYR A 173 18.98 3.62 3.26
CA TYR A 173 18.46 2.56 2.40
C TYR A 173 18.77 2.82 0.93
N ARG A 174 18.58 4.06 0.47
CA ARG A 174 18.89 4.46 -0.91
C ARG A 174 20.35 4.20 -1.24
N ASN A 175 21.27 4.62 -0.37
CA ASN A 175 22.70 4.41 -0.56
C ASN A 175 23.07 2.92 -0.54
N PHE A 176 22.54 2.14 0.40
CA PHE A 176 22.80 0.70 0.45
C PHE A 176 22.37 -0.02 -0.84
N ILE A 177 21.15 0.28 -1.32
CA ILE A 177 20.60 -0.32 -2.54
C ILE A 177 21.43 0.11 -3.77
N PHE A 178 21.70 1.41 -3.94
CA PHE A 178 22.48 1.88 -5.10
C PHE A 178 23.92 1.40 -5.07
N THR A 179 24.57 1.32 -3.90
CA THR A 179 25.91 0.74 -3.78
C THR A 179 25.91 -0.73 -4.18
N LYS A 180 24.97 -1.54 -3.67
CA LYS A 180 24.87 -2.96 -4.06
C LYS A 180 24.54 -3.15 -5.54
N MET A 181 23.62 -2.36 -6.10
CA MET A 181 23.28 -2.45 -7.53
C MET A 181 24.49 -2.07 -8.40
N ARG A 182 25.18 -0.98 -8.06
CA ARG A 182 26.41 -0.57 -8.77
C ARG A 182 27.51 -1.62 -8.68
N CYS A 183 27.73 -2.22 -7.51
CA CYS A 183 28.70 -3.30 -7.35
C CYS A 183 28.31 -4.56 -8.15
N ARG A 184 27.02 -4.91 -8.21
CA ARG A 184 26.55 -6.04 -9.03
C ARG A 184 26.74 -5.79 -10.52
N CYS A 185 26.36 -4.62 -11.04
CA CYS A 185 26.57 -4.28 -12.45
C CYS A 185 28.06 -4.34 -12.82
N VAL A 186 28.94 -3.78 -11.99
CA VAL A 186 30.40 -3.81 -12.24
C VAL A 186 30.98 -5.23 -12.15
N GLN A 187 30.43 -6.10 -11.30
CA GLN A 187 30.84 -7.50 -11.25
C GLN A 187 30.37 -8.29 -12.47
N ASP A 188 29.16 -8.00 -12.95
CA ASP A 188 28.57 -8.66 -14.12
C ASP A 188 29.33 -8.29 -15.40
N GLU A 189 29.61 -6.99 -15.59
CA GLU A 189 30.46 -6.51 -16.69
C GLU A 189 31.85 -7.15 -16.68
N ARG A 190 32.48 -7.27 -15.51
CA ARG A 190 33.80 -7.94 -15.40
C ARG A 190 33.74 -9.41 -15.76
N LYS A 191 32.68 -10.13 -15.38
CA LYS A 191 32.50 -11.54 -15.74
C LYS A 191 32.29 -11.71 -17.24
N VAL A 192 31.44 -10.89 -17.86
CA VAL A 192 31.19 -10.89 -19.30
C VAL A 192 32.48 -10.62 -20.07
N ASN A 193 33.25 -9.60 -19.66
CA ASN A 193 34.52 -9.26 -20.32
C ASN A 193 35.58 -10.36 -20.16
N ALA A 194 35.66 -11.00 -18.98
CA ALA A 194 36.57 -12.11 -18.74
C ALA A 194 36.22 -13.36 -19.57
N SER A 195 34.93 -13.69 -19.69
CA SER A 195 34.46 -14.79 -20.54
C SER A 195 34.74 -14.54 -22.03
N CYS A 196 34.47 -13.31 -22.52
CA CYS A 196 34.77 -12.93 -23.90
C CYS A 196 36.27 -13.00 -24.22
N SER A 197 37.12 -12.54 -23.31
CA SER A 197 38.58 -12.61 -23.48
C SER A 197 39.08 -14.06 -23.48
N ALA A 198 38.55 -14.93 -22.61
CA ALA A 198 38.90 -16.35 -22.58
C ALA A 198 38.50 -17.08 -23.89
N GLU A 199 37.33 -16.77 -24.44
CA GLU A 199 36.84 -17.35 -25.70
C GLU A 199 37.71 -16.94 -26.90
N GLN A 200 38.13 -15.67 -26.96
CA GLN A 200 39.05 -15.17 -28.00
C GLN A 200 40.44 -15.83 -27.93
N ILE A 201 40.95 -16.08 -26.71
CA ILE A 201 42.23 -16.77 -26.52
C ILE A 201 42.11 -18.23 -26.95
N ALA A 202 41.02 -18.92 -26.59
CA ALA A 202 40.78 -20.30 -27.00
C ALA A 202 40.67 -20.42 -28.53
N ALA A 203 39.93 -19.54 -29.19
CA ALA A 203 39.75 -19.53 -30.65
C ALA A 203 41.08 -19.31 -31.41
N ARG A 204 42.01 -18.51 -30.88
CA ARG A 204 43.35 -18.34 -31.47
C ARG A 204 44.24 -19.58 -31.32
N SER A 205 44.09 -20.33 -30.23
CA SER A 205 44.91 -21.52 -29.97
C SER A 205 44.54 -22.73 -30.86
N THR A 206 43.32 -22.76 -31.40
CA THR A 206 42.82 -23.82 -32.29
C THR A 206 43.15 -23.62 -33.77
N ILE A 207 43.73 -22.47 -34.16
CA ILE A 207 44.07 -22.13 -35.55
C ILE A 207 45.56 -22.44 -35.86
N HIS A 208 46.33 -22.87 -34.86
CA HIS A 208 47.72 -23.34 -34.99
C HIS A 208 47.81 -24.84 -34.70
#